data_AF-A0A3R9WKY2-F1
#
_entry.id   AF-A0A3R9WKY2-F1
#
_cell.length_a   1.000
_cell.length_b   1.000
_cell.length_c   1.000
_cell.angle_alpha   90.00
_cell.angle_beta   90.00
_cell.angle_gamma   90.00
#
_symmetry.space_group_name_H-M   'P 1'
#
loop_
_entity.id
_entity.type
_entity.pdbx_description
1 polymer ?
#
loop_
_entity_poly.entity_id
_entity_poly.type
_entity_poly.pdbx_seq_one_letter_code
_entity_poly.pdbx_strand_id
1 'polypeptide(L)'
;MRCVIARFPFDLTKAGVLDSMKGAEPEEITGESVIIGRRAYPVKQVGQVVTGQDRRDFTAGEVVRAMTRLGFTCRSLPRRMS
;
A
#
# COMPACT_ATOMS: atom_id res chain seq x y z
N MET A 1 -0.85 9.43 11.27
CA MET A 1 -2.24 9.33 10.81
C MET A 1 -2.79 8.01 11.33
N ARG A 2 -3.88 8.06 12.09
CA ARG A 2 -4.59 6.85 12.50
C ARG A 2 -5.48 6.34 11.37
N CYS A 3 -5.37 5.05 11.04
CA CYS A 3 -6.23 4.37 10.07
C CYS A 3 -6.56 2.95 10.55
N VAL A 4 -7.53 2.31 9.91
CA VAL A 4 -7.90 0.92 10.18
C VAL A 4 -7.61 0.10 8.93
N ILE A 5 -6.84 -0.99 9.08
CA ILE A 5 -6.52 -1.96 8.04
C ILE A 5 -6.76 -3.35 8.63
N ALA A 6 -7.46 -4.23 7.89
CA ALA A 6 -7.85 -5.56 8.37
C ALA A 6 -8.57 -5.53 9.73
N ARG A 7 -9.37 -4.48 9.97
CA ARG A 7 -10.10 -4.24 11.24
C ARG A 7 -9.24 -3.86 12.45
N PHE A 8 -7.91 -3.68 12.29
CA PHE A 8 -7.02 -3.23 13.35
C PHE A 8 -6.60 -1.77 13.17
N PRO A 9 -6.49 -0.99 14.26
CA PRO A 9 -6.01 0.38 14.20
C PRO A 9 -4.47 0.42 14.04
N PHE A 10 -3.99 1.31 13.17
CA PHE A 10 -2.58 1.60 12.97
C PHE A 10 -2.32 3.10 12.97
N ASP A 11 -1.19 3.50 13.56
CA ASP A 11 -0.67 4.85 13.50
C ASP A 11 0.48 4.92 12.49
N LEU A 12 0.13 5.20 11.23
CA LEU A 12 1.08 5.26 10.13
C LEU A 12 1.58 6.69 9.90
N THR A 13 2.82 6.82 9.49
CA THR A 13 3.41 8.08 9.03
C THR A 13 4.04 7.90 7.65
N LYS A 14 4.13 8.99 6.87
CA LYS A 14 4.76 8.94 5.54
C LYS A 14 6.23 8.50 5.63
N ALA A 15 6.95 9.00 6.64
CA ALA A 15 8.35 8.62 6.90
C ALA A 15 8.47 7.14 7.30
N GLY A 16 7.57 6.64 8.16
CA GLY A 16 7.55 5.23 8.55
C GLY A 16 7.33 4.30 7.36
N VAL A 17 6.39 4.63 6.46
CA VAL A 17 6.18 3.84 5.23
C VAL A 17 7.44 3.85 4.34
N LEU A 18 8.08 5.00 4.16
CA LEU A 18 9.32 5.10 3.37
C LEU A 18 10.43 4.24 3.98
N ASP A 19 10.54 4.22 5.31
CA ASP A 19 11.56 3.46 6.03
C ASP A 19 11.32 1.95 5.94
N SER A 20 10.09 1.49 6.21
CA SER A 20 9.72 0.08 6.11
C SER A 20 9.88 -0.50 4.71
N MET A 21 9.75 0.33 3.67
CA MET A 21 9.88 -0.09 2.27
C MET A 21 11.33 -0.05 1.75
N LYS A 22 12.32 0.39 2.55
CA LYS A 22 13.72 0.37 2.14
C LYS A 22 14.16 -1.08 1.87
N GLY A 23 14.78 -1.31 0.72
CA GLY A 23 15.27 -2.63 0.32
C GLY A 23 14.18 -3.59 -0.16
N ALA A 24 12.89 -3.23 -0.07
CA ALA A 24 11.83 -4.04 -0.64
C ALA A 24 11.89 -4.01 -2.18
N GLU A 25 12.01 -5.19 -2.79
CA GLU A 25 11.90 -5.34 -4.23
C GLU A 25 10.43 -5.28 -4.66
N PRO A 26 10.07 -4.45 -5.65
CA PRO A 26 8.73 -4.42 -6.19
C PRO A 26 8.34 -5.77 -6.78
N GLU A 27 7.17 -6.24 -6.38
CA GLU A 27 6.51 -7.37 -7.02
C GLU A 27 5.82 -6.95 -8.32
N GLU A 28 5.42 -7.94 -9.12
CA GLU A 28 4.64 -7.72 -10.33
C GLU A 28 3.33 -6.97 -10.02
N ILE A 29 3.07 -5.89 -10.76
CA ILE A 29 1.89 -5.06 -10.58
C ILE A 29 0.75 -5.62 -11.43
N THR A 30 -0.17 -6.33 -10.77
CA THR A 30 -1.38 -6.90 -11.39
C THR A 30 -2.66 -6.14 -11.05
N GLY A 31 -2.58 -5.10 -10.22
CA GLY A 31 -3.72 -4.31 -9.74
C GLY A 31 -3.33 -2.91 -9.27
N GLU A 32 -3.99 -2.40 -8.23
CA GLU A 32 -3.65 -1.10 -7.66
C GLU A 32 -2.20 -1.04 -7.17
N SER A 33 -1.53 0.07 -7.45
CA SER A 33 -0.15 0.32 -7.07
C SER A 33 0.02 1.68 -6.42
N VAL A 34 1.11 1.84 -5.68
CA VAL A 34 1.52 3.09 -5.04
C VAL A 34 2.98 3.39 -5.37
N ILE A 35 3.28 4.65 -5.64
CA ILE A 35 4.63 5.13 -5.87
C ILE A 35 5.30 5.42 -4.53
N ILE A 36 6.40 4.73 -4.24
CA ILE A 36 7.22 4.93 -3.04
C ILE A 36 8.66 5.20 -3.49
N GLY A 37 9.16 6.39 -3.17
CA GLY A 37 10.40 6.90 -3.76
C GLY A 37 10.29 7.00 -5.28
N ARG A 38 11.10 6.23 -6.00
CA ARG A 38 11.12 6.18 -7.47
C ARG A 38 10.51 4.92 -8.07
N ARG A 39 9.98 4.00 -7.25
CA ARG A 39 9.45 2.69 -7.68
C ARG A 39 7.95 2.61 -7.40
N ALA A 40 7.24 1.84 -8.21
CA ALA A 40 5.84 1.52 -7.99
C ALA A 40 5.75 0.12 -7.36
N TYR A 41 4.86 -0.04 -6.39
CA TYR A 41 4.65 -1.28 -5.65
C TYR A 41 3.16 -1.63 -5.66
N PRO A 42 2.78 -2.92 -5.73
CA PRO A 42 1.41 -3.34 -5.46
C PRO A 42 0.98 -2.86 -4.07
N VAL A 43 -0.21 -2.27 -3.96
CA VAL A 43 -0.67 -1.77 -2.65
C VAL A 43 -0.81 -2.88 -1.63
N LYS A 44 -1.10 -4.12 -2.06
CA LYS A 44 -1.14 -5.27 -1.16
C LYS A 44 0.23 -5.68 -0.61
N GLN A 45 1.30 -5.52 -1.40
CA GLN A 45 2.66 -5.70 -0.92
C GLN A 45 2.98 -4.65 0.16
N VAL A 46 2.71 -3.38 -0.13
CA VAL A 46 2.95 -2.28 0.83
C VAL A 46 2.17 -2.48 2.11
N GLY A 47 0.89 -2.85 2.01
CA GLY A 47 0.05 -3.13 3.17
C GLY A 47 0.65 -4.21 4.07
N GLN A 48 1.13 -5.31 3.50
CA GLN A 48 1.77 -6.38 4.26
C GLN A 48 3.05 -5.89 4.95
N VAL A 49 3.92 -5.19 4.24
CA VAL A 49 5.20 -4.72 4.80
C VAL A 49 4.98 -3.75 5.97
N VAL A 50 4.04 -2.81 5.84
CA VAL A 50 3.86 -1.75 6.85
C VAL A 50 3.00 -2.17 8.04
N THR A 51 2.14 -3.18 7.88
CA THR A 51 1.26 -3.67 8.96
C THR A 51 1.71 -4.99 9.57
N GLY A 52 2.53 -5.77 8.86
CA GLY A 52 2.87 -7.15 9.20
C GLY A 52 1.72 -8.16 8.98
N GLN A 53 0.57 -7.73 8.45
CA GLN A 53 -0.61 -8.57 8.31
C GLN A 53 -0.60 -9.40 7.02
N ASP A 54 -1.35 -10.50 7.01
CA ASP A 54 -1.55 -11.30 5.80
C ASP A 54 -2.39 -10.52 4.78
N ARG A 55 -2.00 -10.59 3.50
CA ARG A 55 -2.69 -9.90 2.40
C ARG A 55 -4.14 -10.33 2.21
N ARG A 56 -4.52 -11.48 2.76
CA ARG A 56 -5.90 -11.99 2.76
C ARG A 56 -6.79 -11.26 3.76
N ASP A 57 -6.22 -10.61 4.77
CA ASP A 57 -6.97 -9.98 5.85
C ASP A 57 -7.43 -8.56 5.51
N PHE A 58 -6.83 -7.93 4.51
CA PHE A 58 -7.19 -6.59 4.04
C PHE A 58 -7.39 -6.51 2.52
N THR A 59 -8.10 -5.46 2.12
CA THR A 59 -8.41 -5.12 0.73
C THR A 59 -7.39 -4.15 0.16
N ALA A 60 -7.22 -4.14 -1.16
CA ALA A 60 -6.39 -3.13 -1.83
C ALA A 60 -6.89 -1.71 -1.54
N GLY A 61 -8.22 -1.53 -1.50
CA GLY A 61 -8.86 -0.24 -1.21
C GLY A 61 -8.56 0.32 0.18
N GLU A 62 -8.41 -0.52 1.21
CA GLU A 62 -7.96 -0.06 2.54
C GLU A 62 -6.57 0.56 2.46
N VAL A 63 -5.64 -0.13 1.79
CA VAL A 63 -4.26 0.36 1.67
C VAL A 63 -4.17 1.59 0.78
N VAL A 64 -4.90 1.64 -0.35
CA VAL A 64 -4.98 2.83 -1.21
C VAL A 64 -5.43 4.04 -0.40
N ARG A 65 -6.53 3.93 0.37
CA ARG A 65 -7.02 5.04 1.20
C ARG A 65 -5.98 5.49 2.21
N ALA A 66 -5.30 4.56 2.88
CA ALA A 66 -4.24 4.89 3.83
C ALA A 66 -3.07 5.62 3.16
N MET A 67 -2.58 5.10 2.04
CA MET A 67 -1.45 5.67 1.30
C MET A 67 -1.78 7.05 0.69
N THR A 68 -2.96 7.22 0.11
CA THR A 68 -3.42 8.52 -0.41
C THR A 68 -3.52 9.56 0.72
N ARG A 69 -4.06 9.19 1.89
CA ARG A 69 -4.14 10.11 3.05
C ARG A 69 -2.77 10.48 3.62
N LEU A 70 -1.77 9.61 3.48
CA LEU A 70 -0.37 9.91 3.79
C LEU A 70 0.32 10.75 2.70
N GLY A 71 -0.36 11.07 1.60
CA GLY A 71 0.16 11.88 0.50
C GLY A 71 1.07 11.09 -0.45
N PHE A 72 0.84 9.79 -0.62
CA PHE A 72 1.44 9.01 -1.70
C PHE A 72 0.55 9.02 -2.94
N THR A 73 1.17 8.88 -4.11
CA THR A 73 0.44 8.74 -5.38
C THR A 73 0.10 7.28 -5.60
N CYS A 74 -1.19 6.97 -5.66
CA CYS A 74 -1.69 5.64 -6.02
C CYS A 74 -2.18 5.63 -7.48
N ARG A 75 -2.06 4.49 -8.15
CA ARG A 75 -2.52 4.25 -9.52
C ARG A 75 -3.39 3.00 -9.54
N SER A 76 -4.54 3.06 -10.18
CA SER A 76 -5.30 1.88 -10.58
C SER A 76 -4.82 1.41 -11.95
N LEU A 77 -4.76 0.10 -12.18
CA LEU A 77 -4.70 -0.40 -13.54
C LEU A 77 -6.05 -0.14 -14.21
N PRO A 78 -6.09 0.32 -15.47
CA PRO A 78 -7.33 0.33 -16.22
C PRO A 78 -7.86 -1.09 -16.25
N ARG A 79 -9.08 -1.30 -15.73
CA ARG A 79 -9.77 -2.58 -15.84
C ARG A 79 -9.79 -2.92 -17.33
N ARG A 80 -9.08 -3.98 -17.74
CA ARG A 80 -9.25 -4.53 -19.09
C ARG A 80 -10.72 -4.94 -19.19
N MET A 81 -11.52 -4.11 -19.86
CA MET A 81 -12.85 -4.50 -20.29
C MET A 81 -12.61 -5.46 -21.46
N SER A 82 -12.84 -6.74 -21.21
CA SER A 82 -12.96 -7.77 -22.25
C SER A 82 -14.38 -7.75 -22.80
#